data_AF-A0A0A1GXJ2-F1
#
_entry.id   AF-A0A0A1GXJ2-F1
#
_cell.length_a   1.000
_cell.length_b   1.000
_cell.length_c   1.000
_cell.angle_alpha   90.00
_cell.angle_beta   90.00
_cell.angle_gamma   90.00
#
_symmetry.space_group_name_H-M   'P 1'
#
loop_
_entity.id
_entity.type
_entity.pdbx_description
1 polymer ?
#
loop_
_entity_poly.entity_id
_entity_poly.type
_entity_poly.pdbx_seq_one_letter_code
_entity_poly.pdbx_strand_id
1 'polypeptide(L)'
;MILKRELKQKEQEWLEKGEKRASMNASEKVQADLEEQRQALKEQQDRLQEKLDEADRKDALAATKTVLTDKHIPAEFAEFISDVKEDVRNNNLDKFTNLFNKAVQEAVEKKVTGNQSPQNGGQQFNASMTREDFAQMSLEEQTNLYRQNPDLYNKLK
;
A
#
# COMPACT_ATOMS: atom_id res chain seq x y z
N MET A 1 -4.16 -36.80 -27.88
CA MET A 1 -5.39 -36.82 -28.72
C MET A 1 -5.89 -35.43 -29.10
N ILE A 2 -5.81 -34.42 -28.23
CA ILE A 2 -6.28 -33.04 -28.48
C ILE A 2 -5.57 -32.39 -29.68
N LEU A 3 -4.24 -32.44 -29.73
CA LEU A 3 -3.44 -31.84 -30.81
C LEU A 3 -3.77 -32.37 -32.22
N LYS A 4 -4.07 -33.68 -32.35
CA LYS A 4 -4.46 -34.29 -33.64
C LYS A 4 -5.83 -33.79 -34.11
N ARG A 5 -6.72 -33.42 -33.18
CA ARG A 5 -8.06 -32.91 -33.48
C ARG A 5 -7.98 -31.46 -33.96
N GLU A 6 -7.18 -30.64 -33.29
CA GLU A 6 -6.94 -29.23 -33.68
C GLU A 6 -6.27 -29.12 -35.04
N LEU A 7 -5.28 -29.98 -35.33
CA LEU A 7 -4.63 -30.02 -36.64
C LEU A 7 -5.62 -30.38 -37.76
N LYS A 8 -6.46 -31.39 -37.53
CA LYS A 8 -7.46 -31.81 -38.52
C LYS A 8 -8.53 -30.74 -38.77
N GLN A 9 -8.92 -30.01 -37.72
CA GLN A 9 -9.83 -28.86 -37.85
C GLN A 9 -9.21 -27.73 -38.66
N LYS A 10 -7.95 -27.36 -38.38
CA LYS A 10 -7.22 -26.37 -39.18
C LYS A 10 -7.10 -26.79 -40.64
N GLU A 11 -6.78 -28.06 -40.90
CA GLU A 11 -6.68 -28.56 -42.27
C GLU A 11 -8.01 -28.42 -43.04
N GLN A 12 -9.13 -28.75 -42.40
CA GLN A 12 -10.47 -28.54 -42.99
C GLN A 12 -10.78 -27.06 -43.24
N GLU A 13 -10.50 -26.17 -42.28
CA GLU A 13 -10.70 -24.73 -42.46
C GLU A 13 -9.87 -24.15 -43.61
N TRP A 14 -8.64 -24.63 -43.79
CA TRP A 14 -7.76 -24.18 -44.87
C TRP A 14 -8.26 -24.64 -46.24
N LEU A 15 -8.74 -25.89 -46.33
CA LEU A 15 -9.34 -26.42 -47.55
C LEU A 15 -10.60 -25.65 -47.93
N GLU A 16 -11.53 -25.43 -47.00
CA GLU A 16 -12.76 -24.67 -47.24
C GLU A 16 -12.48 -23.22 -47.66
N LYS A 17 -11.51 -22.55 -47.02
CA LYS A 17 -11.07 -21.21 -47.41
C LYS A 17 -10.49 -21.18 -48.82
N GLY A 18 -9.69 -22.19 -49.18
CA GLY A 18 -9.09 -22.32 -50.50
C GLY A 18 -10.14 -22.51 -51.60
N GLU A 19 -11.08 -23.42 -51.40
CA GLU A 19 -12.18 -23.68 -52.33
C GLU A 19 -13.06 -22.45 -52.53
N LYS A 20 -13.44 -21.78 -51.42
CA LYS A 20 -14.23 -20.55 -51.47
C LYS A 20 -13.52 -19.47 -52.28
N ARG A 21 -12.22 -19.25 -52.06
CA ARG A 21 -11.44 -18.24 -52.80
C ARG A 21 -11.23 -18.61 -54.27
N ALA A 22 -11.12 -19.89 -54.59
CA ALA A 22 -11.03 -20.37 -55.97
C ALA A 22 -12.33 -20.12 -56.75
N SER A 23 -13.49 -20.23 -56.08
CA SER A 23 -14.81 -19.97 -56.69
C SER A 23 -15.16 -18.49 -56.89
N MET A 24 -14.42 -17.55 -56.28
CA MET A 24 -14.68 -16.12 -56.39
C MET A 24 -14.27 -15.53 -57.74
N ASN A 25 -15.07 -14.60 -58.25
CA ASN A 25 -14.70 -13.75 -59.39
C ASN A 25 -13.71 -12.63 -59.00
N ALA A 26 -13.21 -11.87 -59.97
CA ALA A 26 -12.20 -10.83 -59.74
C ALA A 26 -12.67 -9.73 -58.75
N SER A 27 -13.94 -9.32 -58.83
CA SER A 27 -14.50 -8.31 -57.91
C SER A 27 -14.65 -8.85 -56.50
N GLU A 28 -15.10 -10.11 -56.35
CA GLU A 28 -15.25 -10.77 -55.05
C GLU A 28 -13.91 -11.00 -54.37
N LYS A 29 -12.86 -11.36 -55.14
CA LYS A 29 -11.49 -11.47 -54.61
C LYS A 29 -10.97 -10.15 -54.08
N VAL A 30 -11.16 -9.06 -54.82
CA VAL A 30 -10.75 -7.71 -54.36
C VAL A 30 -11.49 -7.31 -53.08
N GLN A 31 -12.79 -7.59 -52.99
CA GLN A 31 -13.56 -7.32 -51.77
C GLN A 31 -13.08 -8.17 -50.59
N ALA A 32 -12.83 -9.47 -50.82
CA ALA A 32 -12.33 -10.38 -49.78
C ALA A 32 -10.95 -9.95 -49.27
N ASP A 33 -10.04 -9.57 -50.16
CA ASP A 33 -8.70 -9.10 -49.80
C ASP A 33 -8.78 -7.77 -49.01
N LEU A 34 -9.67 -6.86 -49.41
CA LEU A 34 -9.87 -5.58 -48.72
C LEU A 34 -10.48 -5.77 -47.33
N GLU A 35 -11.41 -6.70 -47.18
CA GLU A 35 -11.98 -7.06 -45.87
C GLU A 35 -10.93 -7.73 -44.98
N GLU A 36 -10.11 -8.64 -45.52
CA GLU A 36 -9.01 -9.27 -44.80
C GLU A 36 -8.01 -8.21 -44.30
N GLN A 37 -7.66 -7.23 -45.14
CA GLN A 37 -6.79 -6.11 -44.75
C GLN A 37 -7.42 -5.24 -43.65
N ARG A 38 -8.71 -4.92 -43.76
CA ARG A 38 -9.43 -4.14 -42.75
C ARG A 38 -9.45 -4.85 -41.40
N GLN A 39 -9.75 -6.14 -41.42
CA GLN A 39 -9.78 -6.96 -40.21
C GLN A 39 -8.39 -7.06 -39.58
N ALA A 40 -7.35 -7.31 -40.38
CA ALA A 40 -5.97 -7.37 -39.90
C ALA A 40 -5.51 -6.03 -39.29
N LEU A 41 -5.88 -4.91 -39.90
CA LEU A 41 -5.58 -3.57 -39.38
C LEU A 41 -6.30 -3.32 -38.06
N LYS A 42 -7.59 -3.67 -37.97
CA LYS A 42 -8.37 -3.53 -36.74
C LYS A 42 -7.77 -4.36 -35.60
N GLU A 43 -7.41 -5.62 -35.87
CA GLU A 43 -6.76 -6.47 -34.88
C GLU A 43 -5.40 -5.92 -34.44
N GLN A 44 -4.64 -5.32 -35.36
CA GLN A 44 -3.38 -4.66 -35.01
C GLN A 44 -3.61 -3.44 -34.12
N GLN A 45 -4.63 -2.63 -34.42
CA GLN A 45 -5.00 -1.47 -33.60
C GLN A 45 -5.44 -1.90 -32.20
N ASP A 46 -6.32 -2.91 -32.11
CA ASP A 46 -6.81 -3.45 -30.84
C ASP A 46 -5.63 -3.97 -29.98
N ARG A 47 -4.69 -4.73 -30.58
CA ARG A 47 -3.48 -5.19 -29.89
C ARG A 47 -2.56 -4.06 -29.45
N LEU A 48 -2.44 -3.00 -30.25
CA LEU A 48 -1.60 -1.86 -29.90
C LEU A 48 -2.22 -1.09 -28.73
N GLN A 49 -3.54 -0.89 -28.77
CA GLN A 49 -4.26 -0.23 -27.68
C GLN A 49 -4.13 -1.01 -26.37
N GLU A 50 -4.29 -2.34 -26.40
CA GLU A 50 -4.10 -3.18 -25.22
C GLU A 50 -2.70 -3.02 -24.61
N LYS A 51 -1.66 -2.96 -25.46
CA LYS A 51 -0.28 -2.73 -25.00
C LYS A 51 -0.06 -1.35 -24.41
N LEU A 52 -0.67 -0.31 -24.98
CA LEU A 52 -0.62 1.04 -24.44
C LEU A 52 -1.31 1.09 -23.07
N ASP A 53 -2.50 0.52 -22.95
CA ASP A 53 -3.22 0.46 -21.67
C ASP A 53 -2.46 -0.35 -20.61
N GLU A 54 -1.74 -1.41 -21.01
CA GLU A 54 -0.86 -2.15 -20.11
C GLU A 54 0.36 -1.32 -19.68
N ALA A 55 0.99 -0.58 -20.60
CA ALA A 55 2.10 0.30 -20.30
C ALA A 55 1.68 1.41 -19.34
N ASP A 56 0.55 2.08 -19.59
CA ASP A 56 0.01 3.15 -18.73
C ASP A 56 -0.24 2.63 -17.30
N ARG A 57 -0.76 1.40 -17.17
CA ARG A 57 -0.95 0.75 -15.86
C ARG A 57 0.36 0.47 -15.15
N LYS A 58 1.39 0.00 -15.88
CA LYS A 58 2.73 -0.26 -15.31
C LYS A 58 3.41 1.02 -14.87
N ASP A 59 3.33 2.07 -15.69
CA ASP A 59 3.93 3.37 -15.40
C ASP A 59 3.24 4.02 -14.19
N ALA A 60 1.91 3.97 -14.13
CA ALA A 60 1.16 4.45 -12.96
C ALA A 60 1.54 3.70 -11.67
N LEU A 61 1.69 2.38 -11.75
CA LEU A 61 2.10 1.56 -10.61
C LEU A 61 3.52 1.92 -10.16
N ALA A 62 4.46 2.06 -11.10
CA ALA A 62 5.84 2.43 -10.82
C ALA A 62 5.95 3.82 -10.18
N ALA A 63 5.19 4.80 -10.70
CA ALA A 63 5.11 6.14 -10.14
C ALA A 63 4.57 6.10 -8.70
N THR A 64 3.49 5.35 -8.46
CA THR A 64 2.90 5.17 -7.12
C THR A 64 3.89 4.53 -6.16
N LYS A 65 4.61 3.47 -6.57
CA LYS A 65 5.64 2.79 -5.76
C LYS A 65 6.76 3.75 -5.35
N THR A 66 7.20 4.60 -6.28
CA THR A 66 8.25 5.60 -6.04
C THR A 66 7.80 6.57 -4.94
N VAL A 67 6.60 7.16 -5.07
CA VAL A 67 6.08 8.12 -4.09
C VAL A 67 5.89 7.49 -2.71
N LEU A 68 5.41 6.24 -2.63
CA LEU A 68 5.27 5.54 -1.35
C LEU A 68 6.63 5.30 -0.68
N THR A 69 7.63 4.87 -1.46
CA THR A 69 8.98 4.62 -0.98
C THR A 69 9.61 5.91 -0.42
N ASP A 70 9.46 7.03 -1.14
CA ASP A 70 9.93 8.35 -0.71
C ASP A 70 9.28 8.80 0.60
N LYS A 71 8.03 8.39 0.84
CA LYS A 71 7.28 8.64 2.08
C LYS A 71 7.54 7.60 3.17
N HIS A 72 8.47 6.67 2.95
CA HIS A 72 8.77 5.54 3.85
C HIS A 72 7.56 4.64 4.15
N ILE A 73 6.65 4.53 3.18
CA ILE A 73 5.50 3.64 3.23
C ILE A 73 5.79 2.44 2.32
N PRO A 74 5.42 1.19 2.72
CA PRO A 74 5.66 0.01 1.90
C PRO A 74 5.11 0.14 0.47
N ALA A 75 5.96 -0.11 -0.52
CA ALA A 75 5.64 0.07 -1.94
C ALA A 75 4.57 -0.93 -2.43
N GLU A 76 4.39 -2.05 -1.71
CA GLU A 76 3.37 -3.06 -1.95
C GLU A 76 1.95 -2.46 -1.90
N PHE A 77 1.74 -1.37 -1.15
CA PHE A 77 0.46 -0.70 -1.12
C PHE A 77 0.06 -0.07 -2.46
N ALA A 78 1.01 0.14 -3.37
CA ALA A 78 0.74 0.71 -4.69
C ALA A 78 -0.26 -0.12 -5.50
N GLU A 79 -0.30 -1.44 -5.29
CA GLU A 79 -1.24 -2.34 -5.98
C GLU A 79 -2.71 -2.04 -5.67
N PHE A 80 -2.99 -1.34 -4.56
CA PHE A 80 -4.34 -1.02 -4.11
C PHE A 80 -4.76 0.43 -4.38
N ILE A 81 -3.80 1.35 -4.53
CA ILE A 81 -4.08 2.79 -4.56
C ILE A 81 -3.68 3.49 -5.87
N SER A 82 -2.98 2.78 -6.76
CA SER A 82 -2.57 3.31 -8.06
C SER A 82 -3.76 3.47 -9.01
N ASP A 83 -3.72 4.51 -9.83
CA ASP A 83 -4.67 4.76 -10.93
C ASP A 83 -3.90 5.29 -12.15
N VAL A 84 -4.35 4.95 -13.36
CA VAL A 84 -3.77 5.46 -14.61
C VAL A 84 -3.98 6.97 -14.76
N LYS A 85 -5.06 7.51 -14.20
CA LYS A 85 -5.31 8.94 -14.14
C LYS A 85 -4.50 9.55 -13.01
N GLU A 86 -3.56 10.41 -13.38
CA GLU A 86 -2.64 11.06 -12.45
C GLU A 86 -3.35 11.82 -11.31
N ASP A 87 -4.38 12.60 -11.61
CA ASP A 87 -5.12 13.34 -10.57
C ASP A 87 -5.78 12.42 -9.54
N VAL A 88 -6.32 11.29 -9.99
CA VAL A 88 -6.95 10.28 -9.11
C VAL A 88 -5.88 9.59 -8.27
N ARG A 89 -4.78 9.17 -8.90
CA ARG A 89 -3.62 8.56 -8.24
C ARG A 89 -3.05 9.47 -7.15
N ASN A 90 -2.85 10.75 -7.44
CA ASN A 90 -2.29 11.71 -6.50
C ASN A 90 -3.23 11.93 -5.31
N ASN A 91 -4.53 12.07 -5.56
CA ASN A 91 -5.54 12.17 -4.49
C ASN A 91 -5.57 10.90 -3.60
N ASN A 92 -5.48 9.71 -4.20
CA ASN A 92 -5.43 8.45 -3.47
C ASN A 92 -4.16 8.38 -2.59
N LEU A 93 -3.00 8.74 -3.15
CA LEU A 93 -1.72 8.80 -2.44
C LEU A 93 -1.79 9.74 -1.22
N ASP A 94 -2.32 10.94 -1.39
CA ASP A 94 -2.43 11.92 -0.31
C ASP A 94 -3.35 11.43 0.81
N LYS A 95 -4.54 10.94 0.45
CA LYS A 95 -5.50 10.38 1.41
C LYS A 95 -4.91 9.20 2.16
N PHE A 96 -4.31 8.25 1.44
CA PHE A 96 -3.72 7.05 2.04
C PHE A 96 -2.56 7.41 2.97
N THR A 97 -1.64 8.26 2.53
CA THR A 97 -0.50 8.73 3.33
C THR A 97 -0.96 9.34 4.64
N ASN A 98 -1.96 10.24 4.58
CA ASN A 98 -2.47 10.91 5.77
C ASN A 98 -3.13 9.92 6.76
N LEU A 99 -3.93 8.99 6.26
CA LEU A 99 -4.59 7.97 7.09
C LEU A 99 -3.59 6.99 7.69
N PHE A 100 -2.61 6.54 6.91
CA PHE A 100 -1.57 5.63 7.36
C PHE A 100 -0.73 6.25 8.47
N ASN A 101 -0.24 7.48 8.26
CA ASN A 101 0.56 8.19 9.26
C ASN A 101 -0.23 8.44 10.55
N LYS A 102 -1.50 8.81 10.43
CA LYS A 102 -2.39 8.97 11.59
C LYS A 102 -2.53 7.66 12.37
N ALA A 103 -2.79 6.54 11.69
CA ALA A 103 -2.93 5.24 12.35
C ALA A 103 -1.64 4.78 13.02
N VAL A 104 -0.49 5.00 12.39
CA VAL A 104 0.83 4.71 12.97
C VAL A 104 1.08 5.59 14.19
N GLN A 105 0.80 6.89 14.11
CA GLN A 105 0.93 7.80 15.24
C GLN A 105 0.06 7.37 16.43
N GLU A 106 -1.22 7.08 16.20
CA GLU A 106 -2.13 6.60 17.25
C GLU A 106 -1.64 5.29 17.89
N ALA A 107 -1.09 4.37 17.08
CA ALA A 107 -0.52 3.12 17.58
C ALA A 107 0.75 3.36 18.42
N VAL A 108 1.62 4.28 17.99
CA VAL A 108 2.84 4.66 18.73
C VAL A 108 2.45 5.35 20.04
N GLU A 109 1.52 6.30 20.02
CA GLU A 109 1.02 6.98 21.22
C GLU A 109 0.43 5.99 22.23
N LYS A 110 -0.40 5.04 21.78
CA LYS A 110 -0.93 3.97 22.63
C LYS A 110 0.18 3.08 23.21
N LYS A 111 1.23 2.77 22.45
CA LYS A 111 2.36 1.98 22.93
C LYS A 111 3.20 2.74 23.96
N VAL A 112 3.43 4.03 23.73
CA VAL A 112 4.20 4.91 24.63
C VAL A 112 3.42 5.14 25.93
N THR A 113 2.11 5.35 25.87
CA THR A 113 1.26 5.60 27.04
C THR A 113 0.84 4.31 27.77
N GLY A 114 0.68 3.20 27.04
CA GLY A 114 0.15 1.94 27.57
C GLY A 114 1.14 1.08 28.35
N ASN A 115 2.45 1.32 28.23
CA ASN A 115 3.47 0.50 28.89
C ASN A 115 4.20 1.17 30.05
N GLN A 116 4.03 2.48 30.29
CA GLN A 116 4.62 3.15 31.45
C GLN A 116 3.76 4.35 31.88
N SER A 117 2.89 4.14 32.87
CA SER A 117 3.03 5.04 34.01
C SER A 117 4.42 4.73 34.58
N PRO A 118 5.32 5.71 34.80
CA PRO A 118 6.38 5.47 35.77
C PRO A 118 5.65 4.93 37.01
N GLN A 119 5.92 3.68 37.40
CA GLN A 119 5.80 3.38 38.81
C GLN A 119 6.74 4.38 39.44
N ASN A 120 6.19 5.48 39.95
CA ASN A 120 6.87 6.30 40.91
C ASN A 120 7.22 5.32 42.04
N GLY A 121 8.41 4.72 41.95
CA GLY A 121 9.04 3.98 43.03
C GLY A 121 9.43 4.91 44.18
N GLY A 122 9.05 6.19 44.11
CA GLY A 122 9.04 7.09 45.24
C GLY A 122 7.78 6.88 46.07
N GLN A 123 7.98 6.39 47.29
CA GLN A 123 7.06 6.55 48.41
C GLN A 123 6.47 7.98 48.34
N GLN A 124 5.17 8.11 48.08
CA GLN A 124 4.52 9.43 48.15
C GLN A 124 4.51 9.87 49.61
N PHE A 125 5.33 10.87 49.95
CA PHE A 125 5.35 11.45 51.27
C PHE A 125 4.17 12.41 51.43
N ASN A 126 3.34 12.17 52.45
CA ASN A 126 2.23 13.03 52.78
C ASN A 126 2.72 14.39 53.29
N ALA A 127 2.24 15.50 52.73
CA ALA A 127 2.59 16.85 53.18
C ALA A 127 2.14 17.17 54.63
N SER A 128 1.26 16.34 55.19
CA SER A 128 0.77 16.40 56.58
C SER A 128 1.61 15.56 57.57
N MET A 129 2.72 14.98 57.13
CA MET A 129 3.60 14.18 57.99
C MET A 129 4.16 15.02 59.15
N THR A 130 4.24 14.43 60.34
CA THR A 130 4.73 15.08 61.56
C THR A 130 6.23 14.83 61.78
N ARG A 131 6.83 15.53 62.75
CA ARG A 131 8.25 15.31 63.09
C ARG A 131 8.46 13.95 63.75
N GLU A 132 7.46 13.48 64.48
CA GLU A 132 7.41 12.18 65.12
C GLU A 132 7.42 11.07 64.06
N ASP A 133 6.65 11.24 62.99
CA ASP A 133 6.65 10.31 61.85
C ASP A 133 8.03 10.28 61.16
N PHE A 134 8.66 11.45 60.97
CA PHE A 134 9.99 11.56 60.38
C PHE A 134 11.07 10.86 61.23
N ALA A 135 10.98 10.95 62.56
CA ALA A 135 11.92 10.29 63.49
C ALA A 135 11.82 8.76 63.45
N GLN A 136 10.67 8.21 63.05
CA GLN A 136 10.46 6.77 62.89
C GLN A 136 10.93 6.24 61.52
N MET A 137 11.27 7.12 60.57
CA MET A 137 11.75 6.73 59.24
C MET A 137 13.18 6.18 59.31
N SER A 138 13.45 5.14 58.52
CA SER A 138 14.81 4.65 58.31
C SER A 138 15.69 5.68 57.59
N LEU A 139 17.02 5.56 57.71
CA LEU A 139 17.96 6.46 57.04
C LEU A 139 17.77 6.47 55.51
N GLU A 140 17.40 5.33 54.93
CA GLU A 140 17.11 5.21 53.50
C GLU A 140 15.84 5.98 53.11
N GLU A 141 14.78 5.88 53.91
CA GLU A 141 13.54 6.63 53.70
C GLU A 141 13.75 8.14 53.89
N GLN A 142 14.54 8.55 54.88
CA GLN A 142 14.91 9.97 55.09
C GLN A 142 15.72 10.51 53.91
N THR A 143 16.64 9.70 53.37
CA THR A 143 17.43 10.06 52.18
C THR A 143 16.53 10.17 50.94
N ASN A 144 15.55 9.28 50.79
CA ASN A 144 14.57 9.34 49.72
C ASN A 144 13.64 10.57 49.85
N LEU A 145 13.21 10.92 51.07
CA LEU A 145 12.45 12.14 51.33
C LEU A 145 13.26 13.39 50.98
N TYR A 146 14.54 13.45 51.36
CA TYR A 146 15.41 14.57 51.00
C TYR A 146 15.58 14.71 49.49
N ARG A 147 15.73 13.59 48.75
CA ARG A 147 15.88 13.61 47.29
C ARG A 147 14.59 14.01 46.56
N GLN A 148 13.43 13.60 47.07
CA GLN A 148 12.14 13.79 46.39
C GLN A 148 11.40 15.05 46.84
N ASN A 149 11.56 15.47 48.10
CA ASN A 149 10.93 16.65 48.69
C ASN A 149 11.82 17.32 49.76
N PRO A 150 12.85 18.09 49.34
CA PRO A 150 13.80 18.75 50.24
C PRO A 150 13.13 19.74 51.21
N ASP A 151 12.06 20.41 50.78
CA ASP A 151 11.34 21.40 51.58
C ASP A 151 10.62 20.73 52.76
N LEU A 152 9.94 19.61 52.50
CA LEU A 152 9.31 18.81 53.55
C LEU A 152 10.35 18.20 54.49
N TYR A 153 11.46 17.67 53.97
CA TYR A 153 12.58 17.19 54.78
C TYR A 153 13.10 18.27 55.74
N ASN A 154 13.34 19.49 55.24
CA ASN A 154 13.86 20.60 56.04
C ASN A 154 12.87 21.11 57.09
N LYS A 155 11.56 20.92 56.88
CA LYS A 155 10.52 21.26 57.85
C LYS A 155 10.43 20.24 59.00
N LEU A 156 10.72 18.98 58.70
CA LEU A 156 10.54 17.84 59.61
C LEU A 156 11.79 17.41 60.38
N LYS A 157 13.00 17.70 59.85
CA LYS A 157 14.27 17.45 60.54
C LYS A 157 14.47 18.27 61.81
#